data_AF-A0AAJ1E5W8-F1
#
_entry.id   AF-A0AAJ1E5W8-F1
#
_cell.length_a   1.000
_cell.length_b   1.000
_cell.length_c   1.000
_cell.angle_alpha   90.00
_cell.angle_beta   90.00
_cell.angle_gamma   90.00
#
_symmetry.space_group_name_H-M   'P 1'
#
loop_
_entity.id
_entity.type
_entity.pdbx_description
1 polymer ?
#
loop_
_entity_poly.entity_id
_entity_poly.type
_entity_poly.pdbx_seq_one_letter_code
_entity_poly.pdbx_strand_id
1 'polypeptide(L)'
;MVLNTAGLIAITGFDIWIGIIGALFIAAAWSYEMWESIERHKSLIDLRFAGIYLIGNILLLMYALLLRDVVFIAVNTTIAILVLFEIAYTIGWKFGRTKRRRK
;
A
#
# COMPACT_ATOMS: atom_id res chain seq x y z
N MET A 1 3.27 -27.83 28.49
CA MET A 1 3.36 -26.38 28.75
C MET A 1 2.03 -25.77 28.31
N VAL A 2 1.07 -25.67 29.23
CA VAL A 2 -0.29 -25.22 28.92
C VAL A 2 -0.29 -23.70 29.01
N LEU A 3 -0.25 -23.02 27.86
CA LEU A 3 -0.56 -21.60 27.82
C LEU A 3 -2.02 -21.43 28.25
N ASN A 4 -2.22 -20.79 29.40
CA ASN A 4 -3.54 -20.40 29.90
C ASN A 4 -4.26 -19.60 28.79
N THR A 5 -5.56 -19.83 28.60
CA THR A 5 -6.38 -19.10 27.61
C THR A 5 -6.29 -17.59 27.80
N ALA A 6 -6.12 -17.11 29.04
CA ALA A 6 -5.85 -15.70 29.34
C ALA A 6 -4.51 -15.19 28.78
N GLY A 7 -3.46 -16.04 28.78
CA GLY A 7 -2.17 -15.72 28.16
C GLY A 7 -2.24 -15.73 26.64
N LEU A 8 -3.06 -16.60 26.05
CA LEU A 8 -3.31 -16.62 24.61
C LEU A 8 -4.07 -15.34 24.18
N ILE A 9 -5.13 -14.96 24.90
CA ILE A 9 -5.93 -13.75 24.63
C ILE A 9 -5.09 -12.47 24.81
N ALA A 10 -4.19 -12.43 25.79
CA ALA A 10 -3.31 -11.28 26.01
C ALA A 10 -2.26 -11.13 24.90
N ILE A 11 -1.68 -12.24 24.42
CA ILE A 11 -0.71 -12.22 23.31
C ILE A 11 -1.41 -11.86 21.99
N THR A 12 -2.60 -12.41 21.73
CA THR A 12 -3.43 -12.12 20.53
C THR A 12 -4.16 -10.77 20.59
N GLY A 13 -4.14 -10.10 21.75
CA GLY A 13 -4.65 -8.74 21.89
C GLY A 13 -3.57 -7.71 21.55
N PHE A 14 -2.34 -7.95 22.00
CA PHE A 14 -1.22 -7.00 21.90
C PHE A 14 -0.63 -6.90 20.49
N ASP A 15 -0.49 -8.02 19.79
CA ASP A 15 -0.09 -8.12 18.39
C ASP A 15 -1.02 -7.33 17.44
N ILE A 16 -2.33 -7.38 17.67
CA ILE A 16 -3.32 -6.61 16.90
C ILE A 16 -3.08 -5.11 17.03
N TRP A 17 -2.78 -4.60 18.23
CA TRP A 17 -2.54 -3.17 18.44
C TRP A 17 -1.26 -2.71 17.74
N ILE A 18 -0.20 -3.51 17.79
CA ILE A 18 1.04 -3.21 17.05
C ILE A 18 0.78 -3.23 15.54
N GLY A 19 0.02 -4.21 15.06
CA GLY A 19 -0.39 -4.31 13.65
C GLY A 19 -1.16 -3.07 13.20
N ILE A 20 -2.13 -2.60 13.99
CA ILE A 20 -2.93 -1.41 13.69
C ILE A 20 -2.06 -0.14 13.70
N ILE A 21 -1.15 0.00 14.66
CA ILE A 21 -0.26 1.17 14.71
C ILE A 21 0.66 1.18 13.48
N GLY A 22 1.27 0.04 13.14
CA GLY A 22 2.08 -0.10 11.92
C GLY A 22 1.27 0.21 10.66
N ALA A 23 0.04 -0.31 10.59
CA ALA A 23 -0.91 -0.05 9.50
C ALA A 23 -1.18 1.44 9.31
N LEU A 24 -1.43 2.17 10.41
CA LEU A 24 -1.69 3.60 10.37
C LEU A 24 -0.48 4.40 9.88
N PHE A 25 0.72 4.07 10.35
CA PHE A 25 1.94 4.73 9.88
C PHE A 25 2.18 4.51 8.38
N ILE A 26 2.00 3.29 7.91
CA ILE A 26 2.16 2.96 6.49
C ILE A 26 1.09 3.67 5.65
N ALA A 27 -0.17 3.63 6.07
CA ALA A 27 -1.25 4.31 5.36
C ALA A 27 -1.05 5.84 5.33
N ALA A 28 -0.54 6.43 6.40
CA ALA A 28 -0.22 7.85 6.46
C ALA A 28 0.92 8.23 5.49
N ALA A 29 1.99 7.43 5.45
CA ALA A 29 3.09 7.63 4.52
C ALA A 29 2.61 7.59 3.06
N TRP A 30 1.80 6.60 2.71
CA TRP A 30 1.23 6.45 1.37
C TRP A 30 0.26 7.57 1.00
N SER A 31 -0.56 8.01 1.95
CA SER A 31 -1.46 9.14 1.75
C SER A 31 -0.69 10.43 1.47
N TYR A 32 0.40 10.67 2.19
CA TYR A 32 1.27 11.82 1.98
C TYR A 32 1.98 11.79 0.62
N GLU A 33 2.54 10.63 0.25
CA GLU A 33 3.21 10.44 -1.04
C GLU A 33 2.25 10.67 -2.22
N MET A 34 1.03 10.13 -2.14
CA MET A 34 0.00 10.34 -3.15
C MET A 34 -0.44 11.81 -3.22
N TRP A 35 -0.63 12.47 -2.08
CA TRP A 35 -0.95 13.91 -2.04
C TRP A 35 0.14 14.74 -2.74
N GLU A 36 1.41 14.49 -2.41
CA GLU A 36 2.54 15.23 -2.98
C GLU A 36 2.67 14.97 -4.50
N SER A 37 2.42 13.74 -4.95
CA SER A 37 2.43 13.36 -6.37
C SER A 37 1.37 14.13 -7.18
N ILE A 38 0.17 14.30 -6.59
CA ILE A 38 -0.92 15.10 -7.17
C ILE A 38 -0.55 16.59 -7.18
N GLU A 39 -0.10 17.14 -6.05
CA GLU A 39 0.20 18.58 -5.92
C GLU A 39 1.29 19.02 -6.89
N ARG A 40 2.37 18.22 -6.99
CA ARG A 40 3.50 18.52 -7.88
C ARG A 40 3.23 18.25 -9.36
N HIS A 41 2.06 17.70 -9.73
CA HIS A 41 1.69 17.32 -11.11
C HIS A 41 2.78 16.52 -11.84
N LYS A 42 3.58 15.81 -11.05
CA LYS A 42 4.67 14.95 -11.47
C LYS A 42 4.53 13.72 -10.62
N SER A 43 4.27 12.61 -11.29
CA SER A 43 4.48 11.29 -10.71
C SER A 43 5.87 11.27 -10.07
N LEU A 44 5.90 11.19 -8.75
CA LEU A 44 7.13 11.05 -7.99
C LEU A 44 7.77 9.69 -8.26
N ILE A 45 6.93 8.69 -8.58
CA ILE A 45 7.34 7.32 -8.81
C ILE A 45 7.60 7.06 -10.30
N ASP A 46 8.82 6.65 -10.65
CA ASP A 46 9.09 6.09 -11.98
C ASP A 46 8.18 4.87 -12.20
N LEU A 47 7.50 4.80 -13.34
CA LEU A 47 6.64 3.67 -13.73
C LEU A 47 7.33 2.30 -13.55
N ARG A 48 8.65 2.23 -13.74
CA ARG A 48 9.44 1.02 -13.49
C ARG A 48 9.46 0.65 -12.01
N PHE A 49 9.64 1.65 -11.15
CA PHE A 49 9.60 1.48 -9.70
C PHE A 49 8.20 1.13 -9.22
N ALA A 50 7.17 1.81 -9.74
CA ALA A 50 5.77 1.50 -9.43
C ALA A 50 5.42 0.04 -9.78
N GLY A 51 5.93 -0.47 -10.91
CA GLY A 51 5.74 -1.87 -11.29
C GLY A 51 6.39 -2.86 -10.33
N ILE A 52 7.65 -2.65 -9.95
CA ILE A 52 8.35 -3.50 -8.96
C ILE A 52 7.64 -3.44 -7.60
N TYR A 53 7.20 -2.25 -7.20
CA TYR A 53 6.47 -2.04 -5.97
C TYR A 53 5.14 -2.80 -5.97
N LEU A 54 4.37 -2.72 -7.07
CA LEU A 54 3.11 -3.44 -7.21
C LEU A 54 3.30 -4.96 -7.08
N ILE A 55 4.36 -5.50 -7.68
CA ILE A 55 4.71 -6.92 -7.55
C ILE A 55 5.00 -7.25 -6.09
N GLY A 56 5.87 -6.50 -5.42
CA GLY A 56 6.19 -6.70 -4.01
C GLY A 56 4.94 -6.64 -3.12
N ASN A 57 4.05 -5.69 -3.36
CA ASN A 57 2.81 -5.53 -2.64
C ASN A 57 1.84 -6.71 -2.86
N ILE A 58 1.74 -7.22 -4.10
CA ILE A 58 0.94 -8.44 -4.38
C ILE A 58 1.50 -9.64 -3.61
N LEU A 59 2.83 -9.81 -3.56
CA LEU A 59 3.44 -10.88 -2.77
C LEU A 59 3.13 -10.73 -1.28
N LEU A 60 3.22 -9.51 -0.73
CA LEU A 60 2.88 -9.23 0.67
C LEU A 60 1.40 -9.49 0.96
N LEU A 61 0.51 -9.13 0.03
CA LEU A 61 -0.92 -9.42 0.14
C LEU A 61 -1.20 -10.93 0.11
N MET A 62 -0.55 -11.68 -0.78
CA MET A 62 -0.65 -13.15 -0.80
C MET A 62 -0.17 -13.77 0.51
N TYR A 63 0.94 -13.26 1.06
CA TYR A 63 1.44 -13.67 2.37
C TYR A 63 0.46 -13.34 3.50
N ALA A 64 -0.14 -12.15 3.47
CA ALA A 64 -1.15 -11.72 4.43
C ALA A 64 -2.38 -12.64 4.42
N LEU A 65 -2.84 -13.03 3.23
CA LEU A 65 -3.94 -13.98 3.04
C LEU A 65 -3.60 -15.37 3.60
N LEU A 66 -2.36 -15.83 3.41
CA LEU A 66 -1.89 -17.10 3.94
C LEU A 66 -1.88 -17.11 5.48
N LEU A 67 -1.47 -16.00 6.09
CA LEU A 67 -1.50 -15.79 7.54
C LEU A 67 -2.90 -15.50 8.09
N ARG A 68 -3.88 -15.18 7.23
CA ARG A 68 -5.21 -14.68 7.59
C ARG A 68 -5.16 -13.43 8.48
N ASP A 69 -4.13 -12.61 8.29
CA ASP A 69 -3.96 -11.36 9.04
C ASP A 69 -4.81 -10.25 8.39
N VAL A 70 -5.95 -9.95 9.01
CA VAL A 70 -6.92 -8.98 8.49
C VAL A 70 -6.33 -7.57 8.40
N VAL A 71 -5.49 -7.17 9.35
CA VAL A 71 -4.90 -5.82 9.38
C VAL A 71 -3.89 -5.69 8.26
N PHE A 72 -3.04 -6.70 8.09
CA PHE A 72 -2.04 -6.71 7.04
C PHE A 72 -2.67 -6.81 5.64
N ILE A 73 -3.75 -7.59 5.49
CA ILE A 73 -4.54 -7.64 4.24
C ILE A 73 -5.12 -6.25 3.91
N ALA A 74 -5.73 -5.58 4.89
CA ALA A 74 -6.36 -4.28 4.67
C ALA A 74 -5.35 -3.24 4.17
N VAL A 75 -4.19 -3.15 4.84
CA VAL A 75 -3.13 -2.19 4.47
C VAL A 75 -2.60 -2.44 3.07
N ASN A 76 -2.18 -3.67 2.76
CA ASN A 76 -1.61 -4.00 1.45
C ASN A 76 -2.64 -3.79 0.32
N THR A 77 -3.91 -4.06 0.59
CA THR A 77 -5.01 -3.79 -0.35
C THR A 77 -5.19 -2.29 -0.60
N THR A 78 -5.22 -1.47 0.46
CA THR A 78 -5.31 -0.01 0.32
C THR A 78 -4.13 0.54 -0.48
N ILE A 79 -2.91 0.12 -0.15
CA ILE A 79 -1.70 0.54 -0.88
C ILE A 79 -1.78 0.13 -2.35
N ALA A 80 -2.25 -1.09 -2.65
CA ALA A 80 -2.36 -1.56 -4.02
C ALA A 80 -3.28 -0.66 -4.85
N ILE A 81 -4.40 -0.24 -4.26
CA ILE A 81 -5.34 0.69 -4.90
C ILE A 81 -4.68 2.05 -5.14
N LEU A 82 -4.00 2.62 -4.15
CA LEU A 82 -3.33 3.93 -4.29
C LEU A 82 -2.26 3.90 -5.39
N VAL A 83 -1.42 2.86 -5.42
CA VAL A 83 -0.39 2.68 -6.46
C VAL A 83 -1.02 2.53 -7.85
N LEU A 84 -2.11 1.76 -7.97
CA LEU A 84 -2.83 1.63 -9.24
C LEU A 84 -3.38 2.98 -9.71
N PHE A 85 -3.94 3.79 -8.81
CA PHE A 85 -4.38 5.15 -9.12
C PHE A 85 -3.23 6.03 -9.60
N GLU A 86 -2.08 5.99 -8.93
CA GLU A 86 -0.92 6.78 -9.32
C GLU A 86 -0.36 6.37 -10.69
N ILE A 87 -0.27 5.05 -10.96
CA ILE A 87 0.12 4.53 -12.28
C ILE A 87 -0.86 5.01 -13.36
N ALA A 88 -2.18 4.86 -13.12
CA ALA A 88 -3.21 5.26 -14.08
C ALA A 88 -3.14 6.77 -14.38
N TYR A 89 -3.00 7.61 -13.34
CA TYR A 89 -2.83 9.04 -13.48
C TYR A 89 -1.59 9.40 -14.31
N THR A 90 -0.46 8.75 -14.02
CA THR A 90 0.82 8.97 -14.70
C THR A 90 0.76 8.60 -16.18
N ILE A 91 0.15 7.46 -16.52
CA ILE A 91 -0.03 7.02 -17.90
C ILE A 91 -0.94 8.01 -18.65
N GLY A 92 -2.09 8.37 -18.06
CA GLY A 92 -3.04 9.32 -18.65
C GLY A 92 -2.39 10.67 -18.95
N TRP A 93 -1.60 11.20 -18.00
CA TRP A 93 -0.88 12.46 -18.17
C TRP A 93 0.19 12.39 -19.28
N LYS A 94 0.99 11.32 -19.34
CA LYS A 94 2.01 11.12 -20.39
C LYS A 94 1.39 11.00 -21.79
N PHE A 95 0.29 10.26 -21.93
CA PHE A 95 -0.43 10.14 -23.20
C PHE A 95 -1.03 11.49 -23.65
N GLY A 96 -1.61 12.25 -22.72
CA GLY A 96 -2.15 13.59 -22.99
C GLY A 96 -1.09 14.57 -23.51
N ARG A 97 0.10 14.60 -22.89
CA ARG A 97 1.21 15.45 -23.37
C ARG A 97 1.78 15.03 -24.72
N THR A 98 1.88 13.73 -24.99
CA THR A 98 2.39 13.22 -26.27
C THR A 98 1.50 13.63 -27.43
N LYS A 99 0.18 13.60 -27.21
CA LYS A 99 -0.81 14.04 -28.21
C LYS A 99 -0.74 15.55 -28.48
N ARG A 100 -0.39 16.35 -27.47
CA ARG A 100 -0.26 17.82 -27.58
C ARG A 100 1.05 18.29 -28.23
N ARG A 101 2.12 17.47 -28.21
CA ARG A 101 3.40 17.74 -28.89
C ARG A 101 3.43 17.36 -30.38
N ARG A 102 2.47 16.56 -30.85
CA ARG A 102 2.34 16.14 -32.26
C ARG A 102 1.34 17.00 -33.06
N LYS A 103 0.71 17.99 -32.42
CA LYS A 103 -0.04 19.06 -33.07
C LYS A 103 0.85 20.29 -33.15
#